data_AF-A0A5B7JMN2-F1
#
_entry.id   AF-A0A5B7JMN2-F1
#
_cell.length_a   1.000
_cell.length_b   1.000
_cell.length_c   1.000
_cell.angle_alpha   90.00
_cell.angle_beta   90.00
_cell.angle_gamma   90.00
#
_symmetry.space_group_name_H-M   'P 1'
#
loop_
_entity.id
_entity.type
_entity.pdbx_description
1 polymer ?
#
loop_
_entity_poly.entity_id
_entity_poly.type
_entity_poly.pdbx_seq_one_letter_code
_entity_poly.pdbx_strand_id
1 'polypeptide(L)' 'MEAEIDPELLISLVQERPTVWDKSREDYKSRTRTTKCWREVYIQLNPNFENLSKADKDKYDN' A
#
# COMPACT_ATOMS: atom_id res chain seq x y z
N MET A 1 0.35 13.00 14.12
CA MET A 1 -0.95 12.75 13.49
C MET A 1 -1.05 11.26 13.28
N GLU A 2 -1.78 10.57 14.15
CA GLU A 2 -2.16 9.18 13.91
C GLU A 2 -3.13 9.22 12.73
N ALA A 3 -2.72 8.63 11.60
CA ALA A 3 -3.64 8.47 10.49
C ALA A 3 -4.74 7.51 10.97
N GLU A 4 -5.96 7.99 11.10
CA GLU A 4 -7.13 7.13 11.28
C GLU A 4 -7.31 6.33 9.99
N ILE A 5 -6.63 5.19 9.90
CA ILE A 5 -6.75 4.27 8.78
C ILE A 5 -8.06 3.50 8.98
N ASP A 6 -8.96 3.61 8.01
CA ASP A 6 -10.17 2.81 7.99
C ASP A 6 -9.83 1.33 7.72
N PRO A 7 -10.06 0.42 8.69
CA PRO A 7 -9.68 -0.98 8.55
C PRO A 7 -10.56 -1.73 7.54
N GLU A 8 -11.82 -1.32 7.34
CA GLU A 8 -12.73 -1.96 6.37
C GLU A 8 -12.31 -1.65 4.94
N LEU A 9 -11.90 -0.40 4.69
CA LEU A 9 -11.30 0.02 3.44
C LEU A 9 -9.98 -0.72 3.18
N LEU A 10 -9.15 -0.89 4.21
CA LEU A 10 -7.88 -1.63 4.08
C LEU A 10 -8.14 -3.09 3.69
N ILE A 11 -9.07 -3.77 4.36
CA ILE A 11 -9.43 -5.15 4.05
C ILE A 11 -9.94 -5.26 2.62
N SER A 12 -10.84 -4.36 2.20
CA SER A 12 -11.38 -4.34 0.83
C SER A 12 -10.27 -4.21 -0.21
N LEU A 13 -9.38 -3.24 -0.03
CA LEU A 13 -8.26 -2.97 -0.95
C LEU A 13 -7.25 -4.11 -1.04
N VAL A 14 -7.01 -4.80 0.08
CA VAL A 14 -6.15 -5.98 0.13
C VAL A 14 -6.84 -7.15 -0.56
N GLN A 15 -8.14 -7.39 -0.32
CA GLN A 15 -8.90 -8.46 -0.98
C GLN A 15 -8.89 -8.33 -2.51
N GLU A 16 -9.04 -7.11 -3.03
CA GLU A 16 -8.98 -6.82 -4.48
C GLU A 16 -7.60 -7.06 -5.11
N ARG A 17 -6.53 -7.13 -4.29
CA ARG A 17 -5.15 -7.29 -4.75
C ARG A 17 -4.59 -8.65 -4.30
N PRO A 18 -4.86 -9.73 -5.04
CA PRO A 18 -4.31 -11.05 -4.70
C PRO A 18 -2.77 -11.05 -4.69
N THR A 19 -2.11 -10.11 -5.36
CA THR A 19 -0.66 -9.91 -5.30
C THR A 19 -0.10 -9.86 -3.88
N VAL A 20 -0.84 -9.32 -2.89
CA VAL A 20 -0.34 -9.15 -1.51
C VAL A 20 -0.69 -10.30 -0.56
N TRP A 21 -1.68 -11.13 -0.87
CA TRP A 21 -2.13 -12.22 0.03
C TRP A 21 -2.16 -13.60 -0.63
N ASP A 22 -2.27 -13.68 -1.96
CA ASP A 22 -2.37 -14.91 -2.71
C ASP A 22 -0.97 -15.52 -2.96
N LYS A 23 -0.63 -16.53 -2.18
CA LYS A 23 0.66 -17.24 -2.25
C LYS A 23 0.82 -18.11 -3.50
N SER A 24 -0.28 -18.38 -4.22
CA SER A 24 -0.25 -19.21 -5.44
C SER A 24 0.20 -18.39 -6.66
N ARG A 25 0.06 -17.07 -6.61
CA ARG A 25 0.52 -16.17 -7.68
C ARG A 25 2.03 -16.01 -7.68
N GLU A 26 2.63 -16.05 -8.87
CA GLU A 26 4.04 -15.75 -9.07
C GLU A 26 4.38 -14.31 -8.65
N ASP A 27 3.41 -13.39 -8.77
CA ASP A 27 3.57 -12.00 -8.35
C ASP A 27 3.78 -11.85 -6.83
N TYR A 28 3.25 -12.76 -6.01
CA TYR A 28 3.42 -12.73 -4.54
C TYR A 28 4.87 -13.02 -4.13
N LYS A 29 5.59 -13.86 -4.90
CA LYS A 29 7.01 -14.14 -4.68
C LYS A 29 7.89 -12.92 -4.98
N SER A 30 7.37 -11.96 -5.75
CA SER A 30 8.09 -10.74 -6.09
C SER A 30 7.90 -9.67 -5.02
N ARG A 31 8.88 -9.55 -4.11
CA ARG A 31 8.90 -8.51 -3.06
C ARG A 31 8.69 -7.09 -3.64
N THR A 32 9.25 -6.80 -4.81
CA THR A 32 9.09 -5.50 -5.47
C THR A 32 7.63 -5.23 -5.86
N ARG A 33 6.90 -6.27 -6.31
CA ARG A 33 5.49 -6.16 -6.71
C ARG A 33 4.59 -6.02 -5.49
N THR A 34 4.84 -6.80 -4.45
CA THR A 34 4.09 -6.68 -3.19
C THR A 34 4.30 -5.31 -2.54
N THR A 35 5.53 -4.81 -2.47
CA THR A 35 5.83 -3.45 -1.97
C THR A 35 5.14 -2.38 -2.81
N LYS A 36 5.15 -2.48 -4.14
CA LYS A 36 4.44 -1.53 -5.02
C LYS A 36 2.93 -1.56 -4.77
N CYS A 37 2.34 -2.74 -4.66
CA CYS A 37 0.91 -2.91 -4.38
C CYS A 37 0.52 -2.32 -3.03
N TRP A 38 1.30 -2.57 -1.97
CA TRP A 38 1.08 -1.97 -0.65
C TRP A 38 1.16 -0.45 -0.67
N ARG A 39 2.09 0.12 -1.46
CA ARG A 39 2.19 1.57 -1.64
C ARG A 39 0.94 2.15 -2.29
N GLU A 40 0.39 1.47 -3.30
CA GLU A 40 -0.87 1.88 -3.93
C GLU A 40 -2.07 1.77 -2.98
N VAL A 41 -2.17 0.68 -2.20
CA VAL A 41 -3.19 0.51 -1.15
C VAL A 41 -3.12 1.65 -0.14
N TYR A 42 -1.91 2.01 0.30
CA TYR A 42 -1.72 3.08 1.28
C TYR A 42 -2.07 4.47 0.73
N ILE A 43 -1.78 4.75 -0.54
CA ILE A 43 -2.19 5.99 -1.21
C ILE A 43 -3.73 6.09 -1.28
N GLN A 44 -4.41 4.97 -1.56
CA GLN A 44 -5.87 4.95 -1.62
C GLN A 44 -6.52 5.06 -0.24
N LEU A 45 -5.91 4.48 0.79
CA LEU A 45 -6.37 4.59 2.18
C LEU A 45 -6.21 5.99 2.76
N ASN A 46 -5.16 6.69 2.34
CA ASN A 46 -4.83 7.99 2.86
C ASN A 46 -4.67 8.98 1.70
N PRO A 47 -5.76 9.57 1.19
CA PRO A 47 -5.69 10.62 0.17
C PRO A 47 -4.87 11.84 0.62
N ASN A 48 -4.72 12.08 1.94
CA ASN A 48 -3.82 13.10 2.47
C ASN A 48 -2.32 12.74 2.32
N PHE A 49 -1.99 11.51 1.92
CA PHE A 49 -0.63 11.09 1.57
C PHE A 49 -0.17 11.60 0.20
N GLU A 50 -1.10 11.99 -0.69
CA GLU A 50 -0.75 12.78 -1.88
C GLU A 50 -0.45 14.24 -1.53
N ASN A 51 -1.05 14.76 -0.45
CA ASN A 51 -0.78 16.10 0.07
C ASN A 51 0.48 16.17 0.96
N LEU A 52 1.03 15.02 1.36
CA LEU A 52 2.38 14.93 1.90
C LEU A 52 3.38 15.14 0.75
N SER A 53 4.07 16.28 0.81
CA SER A 53 5.07 16.73 -0.15
C SER A 53 6.03 15.60 -0.54
N LYS A 54 6.46 15.60 -1.82
CA LYS A 54 7.48 14.69 -2.38
C LYS A 54 8.72 14.53 -1.48
N ALA A 55 9.04 15.53 -0.66
CA ALA A 55 10.16 15.54 0.27
C ALA A 55 10.09 14.47 1.39
N ASP A 56 8.89 14.03 1.83
CA ASP A 56 8.77 12.97 2.86
C ASP A 56 8.72 11.56 2.27
N LYS A 57 8.45 11.42 0.96
CA LYS A 57 8.46 10.13 0.25
C LYS A 57 9.87 9.56 0.06
N ASP A 58 10.90 10.40 0.15
CA ASP A 58 12.32 10.04 0.06
C ASP A 58 12.81 9.31 1.32
N LYS A 59 12.12 9.48 2.46
CA LYS A 59 12.50 8.87 3.75
C LYS A 59 12.17 7.37 3.85
N TYR A 60 11.36 6.85 2.93
CA TYR A 60 10.99 5.43 2.85
C TYR A 60 11.71 4.70 1.69
N ASP A 61 12.59 5.39 0.96
CA ASP A 61 13.41 4.84 -0.13
C ASP A 61 14.89 4.68 0.26
N ASN A 62 15.21 4.66 1.56
CA ASN A 62 16.58 4.44 2.06
C ASN A 62 16.65 3.29 3.06
#